data_AF-A0A265Q9Q6-F1
#
_entry.id   AF-A0A265Q9Q6-F1
#
_cell.length_a   1.000
_cell.length_b   1.000
_cell.length_c   1.000
_cell.angle_alpha   90.00
_cell.angle_beta   90.00
_cell.angle_gamma   90.00
#
_symmetry.space_group_name_H-M   'P 1'
#
loop_
_entity.id
_entity.type
_entity.pdbx_description
1 polymer ?
#
loop_
_entity_poly.entity_id
_entity_poly.type
_entity_poly.pdbx_seq_one_letter_code
_entity_poly.pdbx_strand_id
1 'polypeptide(L)'
;MVKKTYTIEIDENDNILDFIEKPIKPFNNIMGTGNIIFKKSFLKYIDETPVNSIRGEKELVDFLKIILKEYGKVTTFKVGDSYINLNTKEDYYNLVRLFGIKVDIYRDSKYGVESI
;
A
#
# COMPACT_ATOMS: atom_id res chain seq x y z
N MET A 1 -9.20 -8.29 1.61
CA MET A 1 -7.90 -7.81 1.06
C MET A 1 -7.83 -6.29 1.04
N VAL A 2 -8.76 -5.59 0.36
CA VAL A 2 -8.76 -4.10 0.26
C VAL A 2 -8.78 -3.38 1.63
N LYS A 3 -9.45 -3.93 2.66
CA LYS A 3 -9.49 -3.31 4.01
C LYS A 3 -8.13 -3.21 4.71
N LYS A 4 -7.13 -3.99 4.27
CA LYS A 4 -5.75 -3.96 4.80
C LYS A 4 -4.84 -3.00 4.02
N THR A 5 -5.33 -2.40 2.95
CA THR A 5 -4.57 -1.55 2.02
C THR A 5 -5.34 -0.27 1.73
N TYR A 6 -4.77 0.64 0.96
CA TYR A 6 -5.56 1.73 0.37
C TYR A 6 -6.28 1.26 -0.89
N THR A 7 -7.28 2.04 -1.32
CA THR A 7 -7.97 1.92 -2.61
C THR A 7 -7.98 3.29 -3.30
N ILE A 8 -8.49 3.33 -4.52
CA ILE A 8 -8.63 4.55 -5.31
C ILE A 8 -10.08 4.75 -5.71
N GLU A 9 -10.50 5.99 -5.82
CA GLU A 9 -11.73 6.37 -6.53
C GLU A 9 -11.37 6.77 -7.96
N ILE A 10 -12.17 6.32 -8.93
CA ILE A 10 -11.95 6.59 -10.35
C ILE A 10 -13.23 7.13 -10.99
N ASP A 11 -13.09 8.00 -11.99
CA ASP A 11 -14.19 8.43 -12.83
C ASP A 11 -14.51 7.41 -13.95
N GLU A 12 -15.49 7.75 -14.80
CA GLU A 12 -15.90 6.95 -15.96
C GLU A 12 -14.82 6.78 -17.05
N ASN A 13 -13.73 7.54 -16.97
CA ASN A 13 -12.59 7.53 -17.89
C ASN A 13 -11.32 6.95 -17.23
N ASP A 14 -11.45 6.23 -16.11
CA ASP A 14 -10.36 5.66 -15.32
C ASP A 14 -9.38 6.69 -14.74
N ASN A 15 -9.75 7.98 -14.64
CA ASN A 15 -8.94 8.97 -13.94
C ASN A 15 -9.12 8.83 -12.43
N ILE A 16 -8.01 8.88 -11.69
CA ILE A 16 -8.04 8.83 -10.23
C ILE A 16 -8.60 10.14 -9.68
N LEU A 17 -9.68 10.06 -8.89
CA LEU A 17 -10.32 11.17 -8.19
C LEU A 17 -9.80 11.32 -6.76
N ASP A 18 -9.60 10.20 -6.04
CA ASP A 18 -9.09 10.22 -4.67
C ASP A 18 -8.39 8.90 -4.29
N PHE A 19 -7.61 8.94 -3.21
CA PHE A 19 -7.04 7.77 -2.53
C PHE A 19 -7.72 7.58 -1.17
N ILE A 20 -8.12 6.36 -0.83
CA ILE A 20 -8.80 6.08 0.44
C ILE A 20 -8.01 5.02 1.22
N GLU A 21 -7.46 5.42 2.36
CA GLU A 21 -6.74 4.53 3.28
C GLU A 21 -7.72 3.61 4.00
N LYS A 22 -7.50 2.29 3.93
CA LYS A 22 -8.24 1.26 4.67
C LYS A 22 -9.77 1.47 4.65
N PRO A 23 -10.42 1.43 3.47
CA PRO A 23 -11.85 1.72 3.34
C PRO A 23 -12.68 0.78 4.22
N ILE A 24 -13.53 1.34 5.08
CA ILE A 24 -14.45 0.57 5.95
C ILE A 24 -15.41 -0.27 5.08
N LYS A 25 -15.89 0.32 3.98
CA LYS A 25 -16.69 -0.32 2.93
C LYS A 25 -15.98 -0.15 1.59
N PRO A 26 -15.40 -1.22 1.02
CA PRO A 26 -14.84 -1.17 -0.33
C PRO A 26 -15.95 -0.89 -1.35
N PHE A 27 -15.69 0.04 -2.27
CA PHE A 27 -16.61 0.42 -3.34
C PHE A 27 -16.11 -0.04 -4.72
N ASN A 28 -14.90 -0.61 -4.78
CA ASN A 28 -14.37 -1.31 -5.95
C ASN A 28 -13.42 -2.44 -5.52
N ASN A 29 -12.90 -3.17 -6.51
CA ASN A 29 -11.95 -4.27 -6.32
C ASN A 29 -10.48 -3.86 -6.57
N ILE A 30 -10.20 -2.56 -6.66
CA ILE A 30 -8.85 -2.04 -6.86
C ILE A 30 -8.20 -1.83 -5.50
N MET A 31 -6.96 -2.29 -5.37
CA MET A 31 -6.15 -2.10 -4.17
C MET A 31 -4.78 -1.55 -4.51
N GLY A 32 -4.30 -0.67 -3.64
CA GLY A 32 -2.90 -0.29 -3.60
C GLY A 32 -2.04 -1.45 -3.10
N THR A 33 -0.96 -1.74 -3.82
CA THR A 33 -0.04 -2.84 -3.47
C THR A 33 1.25 -2.35 -2.80
N GLY A 34 1.38 -1.04 -2.54
CA GLY A 34 2.63 -0.43 -2.11
C GLY A 34 3.71 -0.28 -3.20
N ASN A 35 3.41 -0.62 -4.45
CA ASN A 35 4.30 -0.39 -5.58
C ASN A 35 3.98 0.96 -6.21
N ILE A 36 4.95 1.88 -6.18
CA ILE A 36 4.74 3.25 -6.64
C ILE A 36 5.95 3.69 -7.46
N ILE A 37 5.67 4.29 -8.61
CA ILE A 37 6.66 4.95 -9.46
C ILE A 37 6.31 6.44 -9.46
N PHE A 38 7.26 7.28 -9.06
CA PHE A 38 7.06 8.73 -9.05
C PHE A 38 8.33 9.47 -9.48
N LYS A 39 8.14 10.70 -9.96
CA LYS A 39 9.26 11.57 -10.36
C LYS A 39 10.01 12.04 -9.12
N LYS A 40 11.35 12.10 -9.19
CA LYS A 40 12.20 12.63 -8.10
C LYS A 40 11.72 13.99 -7.56
N SER A 41 11.19 14.84 -8.42
CA SER A 41 10.64 16.16 -8.06
C SER A 41 9.50 16.09 -7.04
N PHE A 42 8.85 14.94 -6.85
CA PHE A 42 7.77 14.78 -5.88
C PHE A 42 8.27 14.49 -4.46
N LEU A 43 9.56 14.16 -4.27
CA LEU A 43 10.13 13.96 -2.93
C LEU A 43 9.98 15.19 -2.03
N LYS A 44 9.92 16.40 -2.61
CA LYS A 44 9.67 17.65 -1.85
C LYS A 44 8.35 17.62 -1.05
N TYR A 45 7.34 16.89 -1.56
CA TYR A 45 6.04 16.79 -0.91
C TYR A 45 6.04 15.87 0.30
N ILE A 46 7.13 15.11 0.52
CA ILE A 46 7.28 14.31 1.74
C ILE A 46 7.25 15.23 2.95
N ASP A 47 7.97 16.36 2.90
CA ASP A 47 8.04 17.31 4.02
C ASP A 47 6.69 17.96 4.31
N GLU A 48 5.92 18.23 3.26
CA GLU A 48 4.56 18.80 3.31
C GLU A 48 3.48 17.80 3.74
N THR A 49 3.78 16.49 3.70
CA THR A 49 2.82 15.45 4.09
C THR A 49 2.54 15.54 5.59
N PRO A 50 1.26 15.65 6.02
CA PRO A 50 0.92 15.77 7.43
C PRO A 50 1.30 14.50 8.20
N VAL A 51 1.67 14.69 9.46
CA VAL A 51 1.90 13.59 10.39
C VAL A 51 0.56 13.18 10.98
N ASN A 52 0.22 11.89 10.90
CA ASN A 52 -0.96 11.34 11.54
C ASN A 52 -0.86 11.55 13.07
N SER A 53 -1.82 12.24 13.66
CA SER A 53 -1.79 12.63 15.07
C SER A 53 -1.86 11.46 16.06
N ILE A 54 -2.35 10.30 15.62
CA ILE A 54 -2.48 9.09 16.45
C ILE A 54 -1.22 8.23 16.33
N ARG A 55 -0.71 8.04 15.11
CA ARG A 55 0.40 7.12 14.83
C ARG A 55 1.77 7.79 14.89
N GLY A 56 1.85 9.11 14.74
CA GLY A 56 3.11 9.85 14.65
C GLY A 56 3.86 9.64 13.34
N GLU A 57 3.21 9.08 12.32
CA GLU A 57 3.80 8.72 11.03
C GLU A 57 3.17 9.53 9.89
N LYS A 58 3.94 9.78 8.82
CA LYS A 58 3.40 10.30 7.55
C LYS A 58 2.81 9.14 6.76
N GLU A 59 1.56 9.28 6.32
CA GLU A 59 0.88 8.22 5.58
C GLU A 59 1.12 8.37 4.07
N LEU A 60 1.36 7.25 3.40
CA LEU A 60 1.61 7.23 1.96
C LEU A 60 0.41 7.74 1.14
N VAL A 61 -0.81 7.48 1.61
CA VAL A 61 -2.04 7.97 0.97
C VAL A 61 -2.12 9.49 0.98
N ASP A 62 -1.71 10.14 2.08
CA ASP A 62 -1.72 11.60 2.18
C ASP A 62 -0.70 12.22 1.23
N PHE A 63 0.48 11.61 1.11
CA PHE A 63 1.49 11.99 0.12
C PHE A 63 0.96 11.90 -1.32
N LEU A 64 0.26 10.81 -1.67
CA LEU A 64 -0.33 10.63 -2.99
C LEU A 64 -1.47 11.62 -3.28
N LYS A 65 -2.29 11.96 -2.27
CA LYS A 65 -3.32 13.01 -2.39
C LYS A 65 -2.71 14.37 -2.68
N ILE A 66 -1.60 14.73 -2.03
CA ILE A 66 -0.88 15.99 -2.31
C ILE A 66 -0.40 15.99 -3.76
N ILE A 67 0.23 14.91 -4.22
CA ILE A 67 0.68 14.80 -5.62
C ILE A 67 -0.50 14.93 -6.60
N LEU A 68 -1.61 14.24 -6.34
CA LEU A 68 -2.79 14.30 -7.20
C LEU A 68 -3.34 15.73 -7.29
N LYS A 69 -3.44 16.42 -6.15
CA LYS A 69 -3.90 17.81 -6.07
C LYS A 69 -2.99 18.76 -6.85
N GLU A 70 -1.67 18.65 -6.68
CA GLU A 70 -0.70 19.59 -7.24
C GLU A 70 -0.38 19.31 -8.72
N TYR A 71 -0.39 18.05 -9.15
CA TYR A 71 -0.02 17.65 -10.51
C TYR A 71 -1.23 17.34 -11.41
N GLY A 72 -2.41 17.13 -10.82
CA GLY A 72 -3.67 16.89 -11.53
C GLY A 72 -3.79 15.54 -12.23
N LYS A 73 -2.75 14.69 -12.17
CA LYS A 73 -2.77 13.38 -12.81
C LYS A 73 -1.94 12.33 -12.06
N VAL A 74 -2.61 11.27 -11.64
CA VAL A 74 -2.00 10.02 -11.19
C VAL A 74 -2.68 8.87 -11.93
N THR A 75 -1.92 7.86 -12.32
CA THR A 75 -2.44 6.70 -13.08
C THR A 75 -2.12 5.41 -12.36
N THR A 76 -2.88 4.36 -12.65
CA THR A 76 -2.61 3.01 -12.14
C THR A 76 -1.85 2.18 -13.17
N PHE A 77 -1.23 1.09 -12.70
CA PHE A 77 -0.73 0.04 -13.56
C PHE A 77 -0.91 -1.31 -12.86
N LYS A 78 -1.11 -2.37 -13.64
CA LYS A 78 -1.24 -3.72 -13.10
C LYS A 78 0.13 -4.22 -12.65
N VAL A 79 0.25 -4.56 -11.37
CA VAL A 79 1.49 -5.10 -10.77
C VAL A 79 1.60 -6.60 -10.98
N GLY A 80 0.47 -7.32 -11.02
CA GLY A 80 0.43 -8.76 -11.22
C GLY A 80 -0.99 -9.31 -11.14
N ASP A 81 -1.13 -10.63 -11.29
CA ASP A 81 -2.41 -11.35 -11.19
C ASP A 81 -2.76 -11.76 -9.77
N SER A 82 -1.80 -11.69 -8.85
CA SER A 82 -2.00 -12.06 -7.45
C SER A 82 -1.10 -11.21 -6.55
N TYR A 83 -1.60 -10.91 -5.36
CA TYR A 83 -0.93 -10.05 -4.39
C TYR A 83 -1.21 -10.56 -2.97
N ILE A 84 -0.17 -10.56 -2.12
CA ILE A 84 -0.31 -10.85 -0.69
C ILE A 84 0.52 -9.86 0.13
N ASN A 85 -0.11 -9.23 1.11
CA ASN A 85 0.56 -8.35 2.06
C ASN A 85 0.90 -9.16 3.33
N LEU A 86 2.15 -9.60 3.45
CA LEU A 86 2.64 -10.47 4.54
C LEU A 86 2.84 -9.68 5.83
N ASN A 87 1.86 -9.73 6.74
CA ASN A 87 1.96 -9.08 8.06
C ASN A 87 1.79 -10.06 9.23
N THR A 88 1.12 -11.19 8.98
CA THR A 88 0.74 -12.16 10.01
C THR A 88 1.11 -13.58 9.61
N LYS A 89 1.15 -14.51 10.58
CA LYS A 89 1.33 -15.95 10.30
C LYS A 89 0.23 -16.50 9.38
N GLU A 90 -0.98 -15.98 9.49
CA GLU A 90 -2.08 -16.35 8.60
C GLU A 90 -1.81 -15.92 7.15
N ASP A 91 -1.25 -14.72 6.93
CA ASP A 91 -0.84 -14.28 5.59
C ASP A 91 0.26 -15.22 5.03
N TYR A 92 1.18 -15.72 5.86
CA TYR A 92 2.16 -16.74 5.44
C TYR A 92 1.51 -18.06 5.02
N TYR A 93 0.60 -18.62 5.83
CA TYR A 93 -0.11 -19.85 5.46
C TYR A 93 -0.89 -19.68 4.16
N ASN A 94 -1.48 -18.50 3.94
CA ASN A 94 -2.13 -18.16 2.69
C ASN A 94 -1.14 -18.09 1.52
N LEU A 95 0.06 -17.54 1.72
CA LEU A 95 1.12 -17.54 0.70
C LEU A 95 1.51 -18.96 0.31
N VAL A 96 1.77 -19.84 1.29
CA VAL A 96 2.12 -21.25 1.04
C VAL A 96 0.99 -21.96 0.29
N ARG A 97 -0.27 -21.75 0.71
CA ARG A 97 -1.45 -22.37 0.08
C ARG A 97 -1.67 -21.90 -1.35
N LEU A 98 -1.51 -20.60 -1.62
CA LEU A 98 -1.82 -20.01 -2.92
C LEU A 98 -0.70 -20.21 -3.94
N PHE A 99 0.57 -20.17 -3.50
CA PHE A 99 1.71 -20.14 -4.41
C PHE A 99 2.63 -21.36 -4.29
N GLY A 100 2.43 -22.23 -3.30
CA GLY A 100 3.33 -23.37 -3.03
C GLY A 100 4.72 -22.95 -2.55
N ILE A 101 4.91 -21.68 -2.22
CA ILE A 101 6.19 -21.12 -1.79
C ILE A 101 6.36 -21.36 -0.29
N LYS A 102 7.48 -21.97 0.11
CA LYS A 102 7.93 -21.97 1.51
C LYS A 102 8.95 -20.85 1.67
N VAL A 103 8.72 -19.97 2.66
CA VAL A 103 9.69 -18.96 3.07
C VAL A 103 10.10 -19.25 4.50
N ASP A 104 11.40 -19.27 4.76
CA ASP A 104 11.93 -19.37 6.11
C ASP A 104 11.61 -18.06 6.84
N ILE A 105 10.85 -18.18 7.94
CA ILE A 105 10.51 -17.02 8.77
C ILE A 105 11.53 -16.93 9.88
N TYR A 106 12.26 -15.84 9.88
CA TYR A 106 13.21 -15.52 10.93
C TYR A 106 12.67 -14.41 11.82
N ARG A 107 12.87 -14.54 13.13
CA ARG A 107 12.65 -13.45 14.07
C ARG A 107 13.98 -12.78 14.34
N ASP A 108 14.07 -11.50 14.02
CA ASP A 108 15.20 -10.69 14.47
C ASP A 108 14.97 -10.39 15.96
N SER A 109 15.68 -11.13 16.82
CA SER A 109 15.76 -10.82 18.24
C SER A 109 16.97 -9.92 18.47
N LYS A 110 16.95 -9.11 19.52
CA LYS A 110 18.06 -8.22 19.90
C LYS A 110 19.42 -8.95 20.11
N TYR A 111 19.46 -10.28 20.02
CA TYR A 111 20.60 -11.16 20.24
C TYR A 111 20.82 -12.23 19.14
N GLY A 112 20.11 -12.19 18.00
CA GLY A 112 20.31 -13.14 16.89
C GLY A 112 19.04 -13.50 16.11
N VAL A 113 19.25 -14.17 14.97
CA VAL A 113 18.23 -14.63 14.03
C VAL A 113 17.76 -16.03 14.45
N GLU A 114 16.53 -16.15 14.96
CA GLU A 114 15.93 -17.45 15.30
C GLU A 114 14.89 -17.86 14.26
N SER A 115 14.93 -19.11 13.78
CA SER A 115 13.88 -19.68 12.94
C SER A 115 12.60 -19.91 13.76
N ILE A 116 11.44 -19.53 13.21
CA ILE A 116 10.12 -19.77 13.81
C ILE A 116 9.53 -21.10 13.38
#